data_AF-A0A7X8UU30-F1
#
_entry.id   AF-A0A7X8UU30-F1
#
_cell.length_a   1.000
_cell.length_b   1.000
_cell.length_c   1.000
_cell.angle_alpha   90.00
_cell.angle_beta   90.00
_cell.angle_gamma   90.00
#
_symmetry.space_group_name_H-M   'P 1'
#
loop_
_entity.id
_entity.type
_entity.pdbx_description
1 polymer ?
#
loop_
_entity_poly.entity_id
_entity_poly.type
_entity_poly.pdbx_seq_one_letter_code
_entity_poly.pdbx_strand_id
1 'polypeptide(L)'
;MADNNINANNTAGAIKALSEMIKSDDPETQRAGKRQLWQMVRHTGRPGNVEQQQAMVDALLGLLGPDESVAVKREAVWAVSELGDDTCIEPVAALLADQELREDACRVLERLPGQKSLDTLQAALLSVPEEFKLSVAQALRARGVTVEGLPCRKLEPSRATQVKPVNRA
;
A
#
# COMPACT_ATOMS: atom_id res chain seq x y z
N MET A 1 -21.04 2.32 -27.15
CA MET A 1 -19.88 1.54 -26.67
C MET A 1 -18.71 2.48 -26.78
N ALA A 2 -18.26 3.04 -25.65
CA ALA A 2 -17.17 4.00 -25.66
C ALA A 2 -15.86 3.22 -25.79
N ASP A 3 -15.04 3.62 -26.77
CA ASP A 3 -13.74 3.05 -27.05
C ASP A 3 -12.79 3.32 -25.87
N ASN A 4 -12.74 2.38 -24.92
CA ASN A 4 -11.75 2.34 -23.84
C ASN A 4 -10.40 1.85 -24.38
N ASN A 5 -9.86 2.55 -25.37
CA ASN A 5 -8.49 2.34 -25.83
C ASN A 5 -7.58 3.12 -24.87
N ILE A 6 -7.16 2.46 -23.79
CA ILE A 6 -6.21 3.01 -22.80
C ILE A 6 -4.83 3.09 -23.47
N ASN A 7 -4.57 4.21 -24.15
CA ASN A 7 -3.24 4.55 -24.64
C ASN A 7 -2.47 5.28 -23.54
N ALA A 8 -1.13 5.17 -23.51
CA ALA A 8 -0.25 5.79 -22.50
C ALA A 8 -0.52 7.30 -22.26
N ASN A 9 -1.00 8.01 -23.29
CA ASN A 9 -1.31 9.45 -23.22
C ASN A 9 -2.61 9.80 -22.47
N ASN A 10 -3.43 8.82 -22.09
CA ASN A 10 -4.71 9.02 -21.41
C ASN A 10 -4.77 8.39 -20.00
N THR A 11 -3.67 7.82 -19.49
CA THR A 11 -3.66 7.19 -18.16
C THR A 11 -3.91 8.20 -17.04
N ALA A 12 -3.25 9.35 -17.07
CA ALA A 12 -3.45 10.42 -16.09
C ALA A 12 -4.88 11.00 -16.12
N GLY A 13 -5.43 11.19 -17.32
CA GLY A 13 -6.81 11.66 -17.49
C GLY A 13 -7.84 10.65 -16.98
N ALA A 14 -7.64 9.37 -17.30
CA ALA A 14 -8.48 8.28 -16.81
C ALA A 14 -8.41 8.15 -15.28
N ILE A 15 -7.22 8.21 -14.67
CA ILE A 15 -7.07 8.15 -13.22
C ILE A 15 -7.79 9.30 -12.54
N LYS A 16 -7.70 10.52 -13.08
CA LYS A 16 -8.41 11.68 -12.55
C LYS A 16 -9.94 11.50 -12.62
N ALA A 17 -10.46 11.00 -13.74
CA ALA A 17 -11.89 10.70 -13.85
C ALA A 17 -12.33 9.63 -12.84
N LEU A 18 -11.51 8.61 -12.62
CA LEU A 18 -11.77 7.55 -11.64
C LEU A 18 -11.68 8.07 -10.20
N SER A 19 -10.77 8.99 -9.89
CA SER A 19 -10.70 9.60 -8.56
C SER A 19 -11.94 10.42 -8.25
N GLU A 20 -12.49 11.14 -9.25
CA GLU A 20 -13.77 11.84 -9.13
C GLU A 20 -14.94 10.87 -8.88
N MET A 21 -14.97 9.71 -9.57
CA MET A 21 -15.96 8.67 -9.31
C MET A 21 -15.82 8.05 -7.91
N ILE A 22 -14.61 7.91 -7.38
CA ILE A 22 -14.37 7.40 -6.02
C ILE A 22 -14.83 8.41 -4.96
N LYS A 23 -14.82 9.71 -5.28
CA LYS A 23 -15.30 10.79 -4.39
C LYS A 23 -16.82 10.93 -4.36
N SER A 24 -17.55 10.43 -5.36
CA SER A 24 -19.01 10.61 -5.44
C SER A 24 -19.72 10.04 -4.22
N ASP A 25 -20.80 10.64 -3.74
CA ASP A 25 -21.55 10.12 -2.58
C ASP A 25 -22.31 8.82 -2.87
N ASP A 26 -22.62 8.54 -4.13
CA ASP A 26 -23.33 7.32 -4.55
C ASP A 26 -22.44 6.07 -4.42
N PRO A 27 -22.81 5.08 -3.59
CA PRO A 27 -21.98 3.89 -3.35
C PRO A 27 -21.81 3.02 -4.60
N GLU A 28 -22.73 3.05 -5.57
CA GLU A 28 -22.58 2.30 -6.82
C GLU A 28 -21.49 2.92 -7.71
N THR A 29 -21.52 4.25 -7.86
CA THR A 29 -20.50 5.01 -8.59
C THR A 29 -19.11 4.87 -7.95
N GLN A 30 -19.02 4.94 -6.62
CA GLN A 30 -17.74 4.68 -5.92
C GLN A 30 -17.20 3.27 -6.20
N ARG A 31 -18.05 2.25 -6.08
CA ARG A 31 -17.66 0.85 -6.33
C ARG A 31 -17.26 0.63 -7.79
N ALA A 32 -17.96 1.27 -8.73
CA ALA A 32 -17.62 1.22 -10.14
C ALA A 32 -16.25 1.86 -10.41
N GLY A 33 -15.99 3.05 -9.85
CA GLY A 33 -14.70 3.74 -9.97
C GLY A 33 -13.55 2.91 -9.44
N LYS A 34 -13.69 2.32 -8.24
CA LYS A 34 -12.68 1.40 -7.68
C LYS A 34 -12.44 0.19 -8.57
N ARG A 35 -13.51 -0.49 -9.03
CA ARG A 35 -13.37 -1.67 -9.90
C ARG A 35 -12.65 -1.32 -11.20
N GLN A 36 -12.99 -0.20 -11.81
CA GLN A 36 -12.36 0.26 -13.05
C GLN A 36 -10.88 0.59 -12.82
N LEU A 37 -10.54 1.28 -11.73
CA LEU A 37 -9.16 1.56 -11.35
C LEU A 37 -8.34 0.26 -11.25
N TRP A 38 -8.82 -0.72 -10.48
CA TRP A 38 -8.10 -1.99 -10.31
C TRP A 38 -8.06 -2.84 -11.59
N GLN A 39 -9.07 -2.76 -12.47
CA GLN A 39 -9.00 -3.39 -13.78
C GLN A 39 -7.90 -2.77 -14.65
N MET A 40 -7.76 -1.44 -14.62
CA MET A 40 -6.70 -0.74 -15.33
C MET A 40 -5.32 -1.11 -14.79
N VAL A 41 -5.13 -1.04 -13.47
CA VAL A 41 -3.87 -1.42 -12.79
C VAL A 41 -3.45 -2.84 -13.16
N ARG A 42 -4.36 -3.82 -13.09
CA ARG A 42 -4.05 -5.21 -13.47
C ARG A 42 -3.79 -5.38 -14.97
N HIS A 43 -4.41 -4.55 -15.81
CA HIS A 43 -4.15 -4.57 -17.24
C HIS A 43 -2.75 -4.02 -17.56
N THR A 44 -2.33 -2.93 -16.92
CA THR A 44 -1.01 -2.33 -17.12
C THR A 44 0.11 -3.15 -16.46
N GLY A 45 -0.17 -3.85 -15.36
CA GLY A 45 0.77 -4.75 -14.68
C GLY A 45 1.18 -6.01 -15.46
N ARG A 46 0.73 -6.16 -16.71
CA ARG A 46 1.15 -7.28 -17.58
C ARG A 46 2.63 -7.16 -17.93
N PRO A 47 3.37 -8.29 -17.98
CA PRO A 47 4.78 -8.27 -18.34
C PRO A 47 4.97 -7.73 -19.77
N GLY A 48 5.99 -6.90 -19.97
CA GLY A 48 6.34 -6.32 -21.27
C GLY A 48 5.86 -4.89 -21.53
N ASN A 49 5.27 -4.22 -20.53
CA ASN A 49 4.71 -2.87 -20.69
C ASN A 49 5.25 -1.85 -19.67
N VAL A 50 6.58 -1.72 -19.63
CA VAL A 50 7.29 -0.91 -18.62
C VAL A 50 6.93 0.58 -18.71
N GLU A 51 6.78 1.12 -19.91
CA GLU A 51 6.45 2.55 -20.12
C GLU A 51 5.07 2.91 -19.55
N GLN A 52 4.05 2.07 -19.78
CA GLN A 52 2.72 2.33 -19.23
C GLN A 52 2.65 2.06 -17.73
N GLN A 53 3.47 1.14 -17.20
CA GLN A 53 3.59 0.93 -15.75
C GLN A 53 4.15 2.16 -15.06
N GLN A 54 5.24 2.71 -15.59
CA GLN A 54 5.83 3.95 -15.07
C GLN A 54 4.84 5.12 -15.14
N ALA A 55 4.20 5.32 -16.30
CA ALA A 55 3.19 6.38 -16.46
C ALA A 55 2.00 6.20 -15.51
N MET A 56 1.59 4.96 -15.22
CA MET A 56 0.54 4.67 -14.25
C MET A 56 1.00 4.96 -12.82
N VAL A 57 2.21 4.56 -12.45
CA VAL A 57 2.78 4.86 -11.13
C VAL A 57 2.88 6.37 -10.91
N ASP A 58 3.39 7.13 -11.88
CA ASP A 58 3.50 8.59 -11.79
C ASP A 58 2.13 9.25 -11.60
N ALA A 59 1.12 8.79 -12.34
CA ALA A 59 -0.24 9.31 -12.21
C ALA A 59 -0.89 8.94 -10.87
N LEU A 60 -0.62 7.75 -10.32
CA LEU A 60 -1.08 7.35 -8.98
C LEU A 60 -0.37 8.14 -7.87
N LEU A 61 0.94 8.40 -8.01
CA LEU A 61 1.70 9.23 -7.08
C LEU A 61 1.18 10.68 -7.08
N GLY A 62 0.72 11.18 -8.23
CA GLY A 62 0.05 12.47 -8.32
C GLY A 62 -1.23 12.58 -7.48
N LEU A 63 -1.92 11.46 -7.21
CA LEU A 63 -3.10 11.44 -6.34
C LEU A 63 -2.77 11.49 -4.83
N LEU A 64 -1.50 11.41 -4.46
CA LEU A 64 -1.08 11.54 -3.06
C LEU A 64 -1.01 12.99 -2.58
N GLY A 65 -1.34 13.95 -3.46
CA GLY A 65 -1.37 15.38 -3.14
C GLY A 65 -2.36 15.75 -2.02
N PRO A 66 -2.18 16.91 -1.37
CA PRO A 66 -2.98 17.32 -0.21
C PRO A 66 -4.47 17.42 -0.49
N ASP A 67 -4.86 17.81 -1.72
CA ASP A 67 -6.25 18.08 -2.13
C ASP A 67 -7.12 16.82 -2.31
N GLU A 68 -6.52 15.63 -2.26
CA GLU A 68 -7.22 14.37 -2.48
C GLU A 68 -7.83 13.79 -1.19
N SER A 69 -8.97 13.10 -1.35
CA SER A 69 -9.64 12.46 -0.23
C SER A 69 -8.85 11.25 0.27
N VAL A 70 -8.98 10.93 1.56
CA VAL A 70 -8.30 9.80 2.21
C VAL A 70 -8.63 8.48 1.49
N ALA A 71 -9.88 8.33 1.04
CA ALA A 71 -10.31 7.16 0.30
C ALA A 71 -9.56 7.00 -1.03
N VAL A 72 -9.36 8.09 -1.78
CA VAL A 72 -8.60 8.07 -3.05
C VAL A 72 -7.13 7.81 -2.77
N LYS A 73 -6.54 8.49 -1.79
CA LYS A 73 -5.14 8.29 -1.38
C LYS A 73 -4.87 6.83 -1.02
N ARG A 74 -5.75 6.20 -0.23
CA ARG A 74 -5.63 4.78 0.13
C ARG A 74 -5.63 3.87 -1.10
N GLU A 75 -6.57 4.05 -2.02
CA GLU A 75 -6.61 3.24 -3.24
C GLU A 75 -5.36 3.46 -4.10
N ALA A 76 -4.87 4.70 -4.20
CA ALA A 76 -3.65 5.02 -4.93
C ALA A 76 -2.40 4.35 -4.32
N VAL A 77 -2.23 4.43 -3.00
CA VAL A 77 -1.13 3.78 -2.27
C VAL A 77 -1.14 2.26 -2.50
N TRP A 78 -2.30 1.63 -2.39
CA TRP A 78 -2.44 0.19 -2.63
C TRP A 78 -2.19 -0.19 -4.09
N ALA A 79 -2.69 0.59 -5.05
CA ALA A 79 -2.46 0.35 -6.47
C ALA A 79 -0.96 0.45 -6.83
N VAL A 80 -0.25 1.43 -6.26
CA VAL A 80 1.21 1.57 -6.44
C VAL A 80 1.95 0.33 -5.98
N SER A 81 1.51 -0.37 -4.93
CA SER A 81 2.15 -1.62 -4.50
C SER A 81 2.12 -2.76 -5.53
N GLU A 82 1.21 -2.70 -6.52
CA GLU A 82 1.06 -3.74 -7.55
C GLU A 82 1.92 -3.48 -8.79
N LEU A 83 2.28 -2.22 -9.02
CA LEU A 83 3.01 -1.77 -10.20
C LEU A 83 4.38 -1.19 -9.90
N GLY A 84 4.58 -0.71 -8.68
CA GLY A 84 5.68 0.14 -8.29
C GLY A 84 6.98 -0.61 -8.10
N ASP A 85 8.04 -0.03 -8.66
CA ASP A 85 9.43 -0.39 -8.40
C ASP A 85 10.01 0.48 -7.28
N ASP A 86 11.33 0.44 -7.09
CA ASP A 86 12.04 1.24 -6.08
C ASP A 86 11.69 2.74 -6.07
N THR A 87 11.23 3.31 -7.19
CA THR A 87 10.87 4.72 -7.33
C THR A 87 9.70 5.15 -6.44
N CYS A 88 8.81 4.22 -6.09
CA CYS A 88 7.65 4.54 -5.26
C CYS A 88 7.94 4.48 -3.75
N ILE A 89 9.13 4.01 -3.35
CA ILE A 89 9.49 3.83 -1.95
C ILE A 89 9.53 5.17 -1.21
N GLU A 90 10.16 6.20 -1.78
CA GLU A 90 10.30 7.52 -1.13
C GLU A 90 8.93 8.21 -0.93
N PRO A 91 8.04 8.31 -1.95
CA PRO A 91 6.70 8.86 -1.76
C PRO A 91 5.88 8.09 -0.71
N VAL A 92 5.93 6.76 -0.72
CA VAL A 92 5.17 5.94 0.25
C VAL A 92 5.75 6.09 1.65
N ALA A 93 7.07 6.19 1.80
CA ALA A 93 7.71 6.41 3.09
C ALA A 93 7.28 7.74 3.74
N ALA A 94 7.05 8.80 2.94
CA ALA A 94 6.53 10.06 3.46
C ALA A 94 5.14 9.92 4.11
N LEU A 95 4.32 8.97 3.64
CA LEU A 95 2.98 8.71 4.19
C LEU A 95 3.00 8.02 5.56
N LEU A 96 4.16 7.52 6.02
CA LEU A 96 4.29 6.97 7.38
C LEU A 96 4.10 8.04 8.48
N ALA A 97 4.26 9.32 8.13
CA ALA A 97 3.99 10.44 9.02
C ALA A 97 2.47 10.76 9.13
N ASP A 98 1.68 10.36 8.13
CA ASP A 98 0.24 10.62 8.10
C ASP A 98 -0.50 9.60 8.99
N GLN A 99 -1.28 10.11 9.95
CA GLN A 99 -2.01 9.27 10.89
C GLN A 99 -3.00 8.31 10.21
N GLU A 100 -3.62 8.72 9.12
CA GLU A 100 -4.68 7.97 8.45
C GLU A 100 -4.14 6.99 7.40
N LEU A 101 -2.93 7.25 6.87
CA LEU A 101 -2.32 6.47 5.79
C LEU A 101 -1.11 5.65 6.22
N ARG A 102 -0.52 5.89 7.40
CA ARG A 102 0.68 5.16 7.87
C ARG A 102 0.53 3.65 7.89
N GLU A 103 -0.65 3.13 8.23
CA GLU A 103 -0.91 1.68 8.23
C GLU A 103 -0.85 1.11 6.82
N ASP A 104 -1.49 1.78 5.86
CA ASP A 104 -1.49 1.38 4.45
C ASP A 104 -0.08 1.51 3.86
N ALA A 105 0.61 2.62 4.14
CA ALA A 105 1.98 2.85 3.70
C ALA A 105 2.95 1.78 4.24
N CYS A 106 2.85 1.42 5.52
CA CYS A 106 3.67 0.36 6.11
C CYS A 106 3.44 -1.00 5.44
N ARG A 107 2.18 -1.36 5.15
CA ARG A 107 1.83 -2.60 4.45
C ARG A 107 2.32 -2.61 3.00
N VAL A 108 2.23 -1.47 2.32
CA VAL A 108 2.74 -1.34 0.96
C VAL A 108 4.26 -1.48 0.93
N LEU A 109 4.98 -0.83 1.84
CA LEU A 109 6.43 -1.01 1.96
C LEU A 109 6.81 -2.46 2.28
N GLU A 110 6.05 -3.15 3.14
CA GLU A 110 6.23 -4.59 3.40
C GLU A 110 6.09 -5.43 2.12
N ARG A 111 5.14 -5.06 1.24
CA ARG A 111 4.83 -5.81 0.02
C ARG A 111 5.83 -5.55 -1.12
N LEU A 112 6.29 -4.31 -1.27
CA LEU A 112 7.24 -3.92 -2.31
C LEU A 112 8.53 -4.74 -2.19
N PRO A 113 9.09 -5.34 -3.24
CA PRO A 113 10.32 -6.11 -3.15
C PRO A 113 11.55 -5.20 -2.95
N GLY A 114 12.68 -5.79 -2.55
CA GLY A 114 13.99 -5.12 -2.55
C GLY A 114 14.47 -4.62 -1.19
N GLN A 115 15.79 -4.36 -1.12
CA GLN A 115 16.48 -3.95 0.09
C GLN A 115 16.12 -2.52 0.52
N LYS A 116 15.89 -1.62 -0.44
CA LYS A 116 15.52 -0.22 -0.15
C LYS A 116 14.24 -0.12 0.68
N SER A 117 13.26 -0.99 0.45
CA SER A 117 12.03 -1.03 1.26
C SER A 117 12.31 -1.46 2.70
N LEU A 118 13.26 -2.37 2.91
CA LEU A 118 13.68 -2.79 4.25
C LEU A 118 14.41 -1.66 4.97
N ASP A 119 15.32 -0.99 4.27
CA ASP A 119 16.10 0.12 4.82
C ASP A 119 15.17 1.28 5.21
N THR A 120 14.14 1.57 4.41
CA THR A 120 13.14 2.60 4.76
C THR A 120 12.26 2.18 5.93
N LEU A 121 11.84 0.91 6.03
CA LEU A 121 11.12 0.40 7.19
C LEU A 121 11.98 0.43 8.47
N GLN A 122 13.28 0.17 8.37
CA GLN A 122 14.21 0.29 9.50
C GLN A 122 14.37 1.75 9.93
N ALA A 123 14.56 2.66 8.97
CA ALA A 123 14.63 4.09 9.25
C ALA A 123 13.32 4.62 9.87
N ALA A 124 12.18 4.09 9.42
CA ALA A 124 10.87 4.43 9.95
C ALA A 124 10.72 4.10 11.44
N LEU A 125 11.41 3.08 11.98
CA LEU A 125 11.37 2.79 13.43
C LEU A 125 11.83 3.97 14.30
N LEU A 126 12.65 4.87 13.76
CA LEU A 126 13.17 6.03 14.48
C LEU A 126 12.24 7.24 14.42
N SER A 127 11.51 7.42 13.30
CA SER A 127 10.64 8.58 13.06
C SER A 127 9.20 8.38 13.53
N VAL A 128 8.76 7.12 13.58
CA VAL A 128 7.37 6.73 13.87
C VAL A 128 7.06 6.79 15.38
N PRO A 129 5.83 7.18 15.78
CA PRO A 129 5.41 7.15 17.18
C PRO A 129 5.50 5.75 17.80
N GLU A 130 5.82 5.68 19.10
CA GLU A 130 6.03 4.44 19.86
C GLU A 130 4.92 3.39 19.66
N GLU A 131 3.67 3.84 19.63
CA GLU A 131 2.49 2.97 19.43
C GLU A 131 2.53 2.22 18.09
N PHE A 132 3.05 2.86 17.03
CA PHE A 132 3.09 2.32 15.68
C PHE A 132 4.39 1.55 15.38
N LYS A 133 5.44 1.70 16.20
CA LYS A 133 6.70 0.94 16.05
C LYS A 133 6.49 -0.58 16.05
N LEU A 134 5.48 -1.06 16.78
CA LEU A 134 5.12 -2.48 16.80
C LEU A 134 4.63 -3.00 15.45
N SER A 135 3.88 -2.19 14.70
CA SER A 135 3.40 -2.54 13.36
C SER A 135 4.57 -2.59 12.37
N VAL A 136 5.47 -1.60 12.42
CA VAL A 136 6.68 -1.57 11.59
C VAL A 136 7.60 -2.75 11.91
N ALA A 137 7.79 -3.08 13.20
CA ALA A 137 8.57 -4.25 13.60
C ALA A 137 7.94 -5.58 13.15
N GLN A 138 6.61 -5.66 13.06
CA GLN A 138 5.93 -6.82 12.50
C GLN A 138 6.15 -6.93 10.98
N ALA A 139 6.08 -5.82 10.25
CA ALA A 139 6.37 -5.79 8.82
C ALA A 139 7.81 -6.24 8.52
N LEU A 140 8.78 -5.76 9.30
CA LEU A 140 10.18 -6.19 9.21
C LEU A 140 10.35 -7.69 9.48
N ARG A 141 9.65 -8.24 10.48
CA ARG A 141 9.66 -9.69 10.76
C ARG A 141 9.01 -10.53 9.66
N ALA A 142 7.92 -10.05 9.07
CA ALA A 142 7.28 -10.73 7.95
C ALA A 142 8.26 -10.88 6.76
N ARG A 143 9.20 -9.95 6.66
CA ARG A 143 10.29 -9.94 5.68
C ARG A 143 11.56 -10.66 6.14
N GLY A 144 11.55 -11.28 7.33
CA GLY A 144 12.68 -12.04 7.87
C GLY A 144 13.72 -11.22 8.64
N VAL A 145 13.51 -9.91 8.85
CA VAL A 145 14.40 -9.05 9.63
C VAL A 145 14.03 -9.11 11.11
N THR A 146 14.97 -9.54 11.95
CA THR A 146 14.78 -9.57 13.41
C THR A 146 14.99 -8.19 14.00
N VAL A 147 13.95 -7.66 14.67
CA VAL A 147 14.02 -6.41 15.42
C VAL A 147 14.12 -6.72 16.91
N GLU A 148 15.22 -6.32 17.53
CA GLU A 148 15.47 -6.45 18.97
C GLU A 148 14.69 -5.40 19.78
N GLY A 149 14.35 -5.71 21.04
CA GLY A 149 13.71 -4.76 21.97
C GLY A 149 12.19 -4.59 21.85
N LEU A 150 11.57 -4.94 20.72
CA LEU A 150 10.12 -4.91 20.55
C LEU A 150 9.57 -6.34 20.54
N PRO A 151 8.74 -6.82 21.47
CA PRO A 151 8.20 -8.18 21.41
C PRO A 151 7.15 -8.37 20.31
N CYS A 152 6.96 -9.60 19.83
CA CYS A 152 5.90 -9.94 18.89
C CYS A 152 4.58 -10.24 19.64
N ARG A 153 3.65 -9.29 19.64
CA ARG A 153 2.33 -9.45 20.29
C ARG A 153 1.48 -10.62 19.75
N LYS A 154 1.75 -11.11 18.53
CA LYS A 154 1.02 -12.23 17.92
C LYS A 154 1.40 -13.59 18.48
N LEU A 155 2.63 -13.73 19.01
CA LEU A 155 3.17 -14.99 19.51
C LEU A 155 2.96 -15.16 21.02
N GLU A 156 2.48 -14.13 21.72
CA GLU A 156 2.12 -14.20 23.14
C GLU A 156 0.69 -14.75 23.27
N PRO A 157 0.51 -15.93 23.88
CA PRO A 157 -0.83 -16.48 24.09
C PRO A 157 -1.60 -15.59 25.07
N SER A 158 -2.59 -14.86 24.55
CA SER A 158 -3.42 -13.94 25.34
C SER A 158 -4.59 -14.64 26.06
N ARG A 159 -4.95 -15.86 25.64
CA ARG A 159 -5.98 -16.68 26.28
C ARG A 159 -5.37 -17.90 26.95
N ALA A 160 -5.65 -18.06 28.24
CA ALA A 160 -5.34 -19.29 28.96
C ALA A 160 -6.07 -20.45 28.28
N THR A 161 -5.31 -21.41 27.76
CA THR A 161 -5.88 -22.63 27.19
C THR A 161 -6.27 -23.56 28.34
N GLN A 162 -7.49 -24.11 28.31
CA GLN A 162 -7.96 -25.11 29.31
C GLN A 162 -7.42 -26.51 29.02
N VAL A 163 -6.48 -26.64 28.07
CA VAL A 163 -5.99 -27.93 27.59
C VAL A 163 -4.97 -28.47 28.59
N LYS A 164 -5.22 -29.67 29.13
CA LYS A 164 -4.26 -30.39 29.96
C LYS A 164 -3.01 -30.68 29.11
N PRO A 165 -1.81 -30.24 29.50
CA PRO A 165 -0.60 -30.53 28.73
C PRO A 165 -0.40 -32.04 28.68
N VAL A 166 -0.18 -32.57 27.48
CA VAL A 166 0.14 -33.98 27.30
C VAL A 166 1.57 -34.17 27.77
N ASN A 167 1.77 -34.88 28.89
CA ASN A 167 3.10 -35.28 29.37
C ASN A 167 3.72 -36.23 28.34
N ARG A 168 4.46 -35.68 27.38
CA ARG A 168 5.39 -36.45 26.56
C ARG A 168 6.74 -36.43 27.28
N ALA A 169 7.13 -37.60 27.78
CA ALA A 169 8.45 -37.87 28.33
C ALA A 169 9.52 -37.87 27.22
#